data_AF-A0A933J9C5-F1
#
_entry.id   AF-A0A933J9C5-F1
#
_cell.length_a   1.000
_cell.length_b   1.000
_cell.length_c   1.000
_cell.angle_alpha   90.00
_cell.angle_beta   90.00
_cell.angle_gamma   90.00
#
_symmetry.space_group_name_H-M   'P 1'
#
loop_
_entity.id
_entity.type
_entity.pdbx_description
1 polymer ?
#
loop_
_entity_poly.entity_id
_entity_poly.type
_entity_poly.pdbx_seq_one_letter_code
_entity_poly.pdbx_strand_id
1 'polypeptide(L)'
;MQVKKDKLLSNACGCPPDGHKPVNGKCEPVCLGGKIWNAALRQCECPEGATLVEGKCQCPLGQIVVDKKCGCPADQTLTAEGKRACADKDKVPTIAEKCEPKDSKEGRSLTFEEMETAKKIFGDTIDYNKVKIITGKGMTFWGKILTLTGSAVTWGNTIYFPNNKDGSSQYDSKLNADWLMHEMTHIYQRQNDGLLYILKAIWEHLTKGDAAYEYQNALASDKVFKDFGVEQQAAIVQDYYLDLLGKKDPPLTSEQKEIMEKMLRDAGFLK
;
A
#
# COMPACT_ATOMS: atom_id res chain seq x y z
N MET A 1 24.34 36.97 -45.00
CA MET A 1 25.76 37.00 -44.60
C MET A 1 25.81 36.73 -43.10
N GLN A 2 26.46 35.74 -42.51
CA GLN A 2 27.46 34.75 -42.93
C GLN A 2 27.14 33.42 -42.24
N VAL A 3 27.36 32.31 -42.96
CA VAL A 3 27.48 30.96 -42.41
C VAL A 3 28.71 30.93 -41.49
N LYS A 4 28.53 30.80 -40.18
CA LYS A 4 29.65 30.52 -39.26
C LYS A 4 29.86 29.01 -39.22
N LYS A 5 30.94 28.64 -39.92
CA LYS A 5 31.49 27.32 -40.20
C LYS A 5 31.58 26.40 -38.97
N ASP A 6 31.28 25.13 -39.21
CA ASP A 6 31.66 24.00 -38.37
C ASP A 6 33.14 24.10 -38.00
N LYS A 7 33.43 24.11 -36.69
CA LYS A 7 34.80 24.18 -36.18
C LYS A 7 35.36 22.78 -36.10
N LEU A 8 36.21 22.43 -37.07
CA LEU A 8 37.05 21.23 -37.07
C LEU A 8 37.95 21.19 -35.82
N LEU A 9 37.75 20.18 -34.97
CA LEU A 9 38.71 19.73 -33.98
C LEU A 9 39.41 18.50 -34.57
N SER A 10 40.68 18.67 -34.95
CA SER A 10 41.68 17.61 -35.19
C SER A 10 41.26 16.43 -36.08
N ASN A 11 41.41 16.52 -37.42
CA ASN A 11 41.58 15.45 -38.42
C ASN A 11 40.89 14.06 -38.22
N ALA A 12 39.77 14.03 -37.51
CA ALA A 12 38.81 12.94 -37.41
C ALA A 12 37.46 13.62 -37.17
N CYS A 13 36.40 13.20 -37.87
CA CYS A 13 35.05 13.70 -37.62
C CYS A 13 34.62 13.27 -36.20
N GLY A 14 34.82 14.15 -35.22
CA GLY A 14 34.42 13.95 -33.83
C GLY A 14 33.30 14.91 -33.45
N CYS A 15 32.40 14.45 -32.59
CA CYS A 15 31.36 15.29 -32.03
C CYS A 15 31.86 16.06 -30.79
N PRO A 16 31.26 17.21 -30.45
CA PRO A 16 31.63 17.95 -29.25
C PRO A 16 31.63 17.05 -28.01
N PRO A 17 32.58 17.23 -27.07
CA PRO A 17 32.67 16.43 -25.84
C PRO A 17 31.45 16.60 -24.91
N ASP A 18 30.58 17.57 -25.21
CA ASP A 18 29.35 17.91 -24.49
C ASP A 18 28.21 16.90 -24.71
N GLY A 19 28.53 15.61 -24.67
CA GLY A 19 27.54 14.53 -24.74
C GLY A 19 26.89 14.36 -26.11
N HIS A 20 27.62 14.52 -27.21
CA HIS A 20 27.13 14.20 -28.56
C HIS A 20 27.92 13.03 -29.18
N LYS A 21 27.24 12.14 -29.91
CA LYS A 21 27.88 11.03 -30.65
C LYS A 21 27.63 11.14 -32.14
N PRO A 22 28.56 10.67 -32.99
CA PRO A 22 28.37 10.63 -34.43
C PRO A 22 27.38 9.52 -34.80
N VAL A 23 26.28 9.89 -35.46
CA VAL A 23 25.29 8.97 -36.05
C VAL A 23 25.07 9.42 -37.50
N ASN A 24 25.30 8.53 -38.47
CA ASN A 24 25.16 8.82 -39.92
C ASN A 24 25.86 10.11 -40.39
N GLY A 25 27.06 10.39 -39.85
CA GLY A 25 27.85 11.58 -40.22
C GLY A 25 27.35 12.90 -39.62
N LYS A 26 26.37 12.87 -38.71
CA LYS A 26 25.88 14.03 -37.95
C LYS A 26 26.11 13.81 -36.45
N CYS A 27 26.29 14.89 -35.70
CA CYS A 27 26.42 14.82 -34.26
C CYS A 27 25.05 14.87 -33.59
N GLU A 28 24.65 13.75 -33.00
CA GLU A 28 23.39 13.62 -32.26
C GLU A 28 23.65 13.67 -30.75
N PRO A 29 22.80 14.38 -29.99
CA PRO A 29 22.92 14.46 -28.53
C PRO A 29 22.67 13.10 -27.87
N VAL A 30 23.46 12.81 -26.84
CA VAL A 30 23.41 11.59 -26.02
C VAL A 30 23.03 11.99 -24.60
N CYS A 31 21.79 11.69 -24.24
CA CYS A 31 21.29 11.92 -22.90
C CYS A 31 21.34 10.62 -22.08
N LEU A 32 22.02 10.65 -20.94
CA LEU A 32 22.16 9.52 -20.02
C LEU A 32 21.00 9.46 -19.02
N GLY A 33 20.70 8.26 -18.52
CA GLY A 33 19.72 8.07 -17.44
C GLY A 33 18.27 8.36 -17.85
N GLY A 34 17.87 8.08 -19.10
CA GLY A 34 16.48 8.24 -19.55
C GLY A 34 16.06 9.69 -19.85
N LYS A 35 17.01 10.63 -19.87
CA LYS A 35 16.79 12.03 -20.27
C LYS A 35 16.60 12.14 -21.79
N ILE A 36 15.93 13.20 -22.22
CA ILE A 36 15.73 13.56 -23.63
C ILE A 36 16.39 14.91 -23.94
N TRP A 37 16.80 15.12 -25.19
CA TRP A 37 17.42 16.38 -25.60
C TRP A 37 16.38 17.46 -25.91
N ASN A 38 16.47 18.57 -25.19
CA ASN A 38 15.72 19.79 -25.50
C ASN A 38 16.57 20.70 -26.40
N ALA A 39 16.18 20.81 -27.67
CA ALA A 39 16.92 21.60 -28.66
C ALA A 39 16.84 23.12 -28.42
N ALA A 40 15.77 23.61 -27.78
CA ALA A 40 15.59 25.04 -27.47
C ALA A 40 16.52 25.47 -26.33
N LEU A 41 16.65 24.62 -25.31
CA LEU A 41 17.49 24.87 -24.15
C LEU A 41 18.92 24.32 -24.30
N ARG A 42 19.19 23.55 -25.37
CA ARG A 42 20.47 22.86 -25.62
C ARG A 42 20.96 22.05 -24.43
N GLN A 43 20.05 21.31 -23.78
CA GLN A 43 20.35 20.51 -22.60
C GLN A 43 19.51 19.23 -22.54
N CYS A 44 19.98 18.23 -21.79
CA CYS A 44 19.24 17.02 -21.49
C CYS A 44 18.34 17.22 -20.27
N GLU A 45 17.05 16.93 -20.42
CA GLU A 45 16.06 17.04 -19.35
C GLU A 45 15.20 15.78 -19.24
N CYS A 46 14.47 15.63 -18.13
CA CYS A 46 13.52 14.53 -18.04
C CYS A 46 12.32 14.76 -18.96
N PRO A 47 11.81 13.70 -19.62
CA PRO A 47 10.61 13.79 -20.43
C PRO A 47 9.41 14.21 -19.56
N GLU A 48 8.42 14.82 -20.20
CA GLU A 48 7.24 15.32 -19.51
C GLU A 48 6.53 14.17 -18.77
N GLY A 49 6.31 14.34 -17.46
CA GLY A 49 5.70 13.33 -16.59
C GLY A 49 6.68 12.37 -15.90
N ALA A 50 7.98 12.44 -16.17
CA ALA A 50 9.02 11.69 -15.45
C ALA A 50 9.54 12.45 -14.22
N THR A 51 9.92 11.71 -13.19
CA THR A 51 10.59 12.24 -11.99
C THR A 51 12.08 11.89 -12.02
N LEU A 52 12.94 12.83 -11.62
CA LEU A 52 14.37 12.58 -11.47
C LEU A 52 14.62 11.90 -10.11
N VAL A 53 14.98 10.62 -10.13
CA VAL A 53 15.32 9.82 -8.95
C VAL A 53 16.74 9.31 -9.12
N GLU A 54 17.63 9.65 -8.19
CA GLU A 54 19.06 9.27 -8.23
C GLU A 54 19.76 9.58 -9.56
N GLY A 55 19.44 10.72 -10.17
CA GLY A 55 20.05 11.16 -11.43
C GLY A 55 19.51 10.47 -12.70
N LYS A 56 18.51 9.57 -12.57
CA LYS A 56 17.81 8.91 -13.68
C LYS A 56 16.37 9.37 -13.75
N CYS A 57 15.86 9.60 -14.95
CA CYS A 57 14.45 9.90 -15.18
C CYS A 57 13.65 8.61 -15.12
N GLN A 58 12.72 8.52 -14.17
CA GLN A 58 11.81 7.40 -14.02
C GLN A 58 10.41 7.83 -14.43
N CYS A 59 9.88 7.15 -15.45
CA CYS A 59 8.47 7.26 -15.78
C CYS A 59 7.62 6.47 -14.77
N PRO A 60 6.37 6.91 -14.50
CA PRO A 60 5.46 6.18 -13.63
C PRO A 60 5.23 4.74 -14.10
N LEU A 61 5.02 3.82 -13.15
CA LEU A 61 4.73 2.39 -13.29
C LEU A 61 4.44 1.88 -14.72
N GLY A 62 5.38 1.13 -15.30
CA GLY A 62 5.22 0.44 -16.58
C GLY A 62 5.29 1.31 -17.84
N GLN A 63 5.37 2.64 -17.69
CA GLN A 63 5.48 3.56 -18.83
C GLN A 63 6.91 3.65 -19.35
N ILE A 64 7.03 3.93 -20.63
CA ILE A 64 8.28 4.21 -21.34
C ILE A 64 8.22 5.61 -21.96
N VAL A 65 9.35 6.10 -22.46
CA VAL A 65 9.39 7.37 -23.17
C VAL A 65 8.86 7.16 -24.58
N VAL A 66 7.72 7.75 -24.90
CA VAL A 66 7.12 7.80 -26.25
C VAL A 66 6.92 9.26 -26.61
N ASP A 67 7.44 9.69 -27.76
CA ASP A 67 7.33 11.07 -28.26
C ASP A 67 7.68 12.15 -27.21
N LYS A 68 8.79 11.95 -26.48
CA LYS A 68 9.30 12.87 -25.44
C LYS A 68 8.40 13.02 -24.19
N LYS A 69 7.41 12.14 -24.02
CA LYS A 69 6.55 12.07 -22.84
C LYS A 69 6.56 10.66 -22.25
N CYS A 70 6.23 10.52 -20.96
CA CYS A 70 5.95 9.21 -20.41
C CYS A 70 4.61 8.70 -20.94
N GLY A 71 4.62 7.51 -21.56
CA GLY A 71 3.46 6.91 -22.17
C GLY A 71 3.56 5.38 -22.21
N CYS A 72 2.50 4.73 -22.68
CA CYS A 72 2.50 3.28 -22.78
C CYS A 72 3.12 2.78 -24.10
N PRO A 73 3.72 1.58 -24.08
CA PRO A 73 4.13 0.88 -25.30
C PRO A 73 2.99 0.76 -26.32
N ALA A 74 3.33 0.56 -27.59
CA ALA A 74 2.38 0.62 -28.70
C ALA A 74 1.23 -0.41 -28.63
N ASP A 75 1.35 -1.45 -27.80
CA ASP A 75 0.38 -2.51 -27.54
C ASP A 75 -0.43 -2.29 -26.25
N GLN A 76 -0.22 -1.18 -25.55
CA GLN A 76 -0.82 -0.91 -24.25
C GLN A 76 -1.51 0.46 -24.18
N THR A 77 -2.39 0.64 -23.19
CA THR A 77 -3.13 1.87 -22.93
C THR A 77 -3.00 2.32 -21.48
N LEU A 78 -3.12 3.64 -21.26
CA LEU A 78 -3.19 4.23 -19.93
C LEU A 78 -4.57 3.92 -19.33
N THR A 79 -4.61 3.34 -18.12
CA THR A 79 -5.86 3.12 -17.39
C THR A 79 -6.41 4.45 -16.86
N ALA A 80 -7.74 4.61 -16.89
CA ALA A 80 -8.42 5.88 -16.59
C ALA A 80 -8.41 6.26 -15.09
N GLU A 81 -7.97 5.36 -14.23
CA GLU A 81 -7.84 5.57 -12.78
C GLU A 81 -6.49 6.22 -12.46
N GLY A 82 -6.32 7.47 -12.89
CA GLY A 82 -5.31 8.39 -12.37
C GLY A 82 -3.90 7.83 -12.17
N LYS A 83 -3.12 7.73 -13.26
CA LYS A 83 -1.64 7.70 -13.27
C LYS A 83 -0.92 6.43 -12.75
N ARG A 84 -1.47 5.21 -12.85
CA ARG A 84 -0.70 3.99 -12.53
C ARG A 84 -0.97 2.81 -13.49
N ALA A 85 0.10 2.34 -14.15
CA ALA A 85 0.23 1.14 -14.99
C ALA A 85 -0.35 1.16 -16.42
N CYS A 86 0.44 0.60 -17.35
CA CYS A 86 0.04 0.32 -18.73
C CYS A 86 -0.62 -1.06 -18.82
N ALA A 87 -1.74 -1.16 -19.54
CA ALA A 87 -2.50 -2.40 -19.72
C ALA A 87 -2.60 -2.78 -21.20
N ASP A 88 -2.61 -4.08 -21.50
CA ASP A 88 -2.74 -4.64 -22.86
C ASP A 88 -4.06 -4.19 -23.52
N LYS A 89 -3.96 -3.66 -24.75
CA LYS A 89 -5.08 -3.18 -25.56
C LYS A 89 -6.18 -4.22 -25.78
N ASP A 90 -5.82 -5.51 -25.84
CA ASP A 90 -6.76 -6.60 -26.09
C ASP A 90 -7.36 -7.19 -24.81
N LYS A 91 -6.87 -6.75 -23.64
CA LYS A 91 -7.38 -7.13 -22.31
C LYS A 91 -7.96 -5.95 -21.55
N VAL A 92 -8.36 -4.89 -22.23
CA VAL A 92 -9.15 -3.81 -21.62
C VAL A 92 -10.50 -4.41 -21.24
N PRO A 93 -10.84 -4.58 -19.94
CA PRO A 93 -12.16 -5.00 -19.56
C PRO A 93 -13.10 -3.82 -19.85
N THR A 94 -13.89 -3.93 -20.91
CA THR A 94 -15.05 -3.06 -21.15
C THR A 94 -16.10 -3.38 -20.11
N ILE A 95 -15.97 -2.79 -18.92
CA ILE A 95 -17.05 -2.27 -18.07
C ILE A 95 -16.40 -1.69 -16.82
N ALA A 96 -16.74 -0.43 -16.53
CA ALA A 96 -16.71 0.08 -15.17
C ALA A 96 -17.70 -0.73 -14.31
N GLU A 97 -17.35 -1.96 -13.93
CA GLU A 97 -17.80 -2.46 -12.64
C GLU A 97 -16.85 -1.83 -11.64
N LYS A 98 -17.39 -0.94 -10.80
CA LYS A 98 -16.90 -0.68 -9.45
C LYS A 98 -16.08 -1.88 -8.97
N CYS A 99 -14.85 -1.66 -8.49
CA CYS A 99 -14.11 -2.64 -7.69
C CYS A 99 -14.83 -2.87 -6.34
N GLU A 100 -16.11 -3.23 -6.40
CA GLU A 100 -16.84 -3.81 -5.31
C GLU A 100 -16.49 -5.29 -5.32
N PRO A 101 -15.91 -5.81 -4.24
CA PRO A 101 -15.61 -7.23 -4.16
C PRO A 101 -16.92 -8.02 -4.36
N LYS A 102 -16.94 -8.95 -5.33
CA LYS A 102 -18.10 -9.80 -5.56
C LYS A 102 -18.27 -10.72 -4.35
N ASP A 103 -19.38 -10.55 -3.61
CA ASP A 103 -19.74 -11.42 -2.49
C ASP A 103 -19.84 -12.87 -2.97
N SER A 104 -18.90 -13.71 -2.53
CA SER A 104 -18.94 -15.14 -2.71
C SER A 104 -19.35 -15.81 -1.39
N LYS A 105 -19.81 -17.06 -1.43
CA LYS A 105 -20.04 -17.85 -0.21
C LYS A 105 -18.76 -18.07 0.62
N GLU A 106 -17.59 -17.80 0.05
CA GLU A 106 -16.27 -17.89 0.66
C GLU A 106 -15.77 -16.53 1.20
N GLY A 107 -16.60 -15.49 1.10
CA GLY A 107 -16.23 -14.12 1.45
C GLY A 107 -15.68 -13.34 0.27
N ARG A 108 -15.51 -12.04 0.50
CA ARG A 108 -15.02 -11.07 -0.47
C ARG A 108 -13.55 -10.74 -0.19
N SER A 109 -12.77 -10.36 -1.20
CA SER A 109 -11.42 -9.82 -0.95
C SER A 109 -11.48 -8.41 -0.36
N LEU A 110 -10.36 -7.92 0.20
CA LEU A 110 -10.21 -6.51 0.58
C LEU A 110 -10.47 -5.61 -0.63
N THR A 111 -11.13 -4.47 -0.40
CA THR A 111 -11.18 -3.40 -1.40
C THR A 111 -9.79 -2.77 -1.56
N PHE A 112 -9.59 -2.03 -2.64
CA PHE A 112 -8.36 -1.25 -2.82
C PHE A 112 -8.15 -0.25 -1.67
N GLU A 113 -9.22 0.43 -1.24
CA GLU A 113 -9.18 1.42 -0.15
C GLU A 113 -8.82 0.78 1.20
N GLU A 114 -9.40 -0.39 1.51
CA GLU A 114 -9.08 -1.17 2.71
C GLU A 114 -7.62 -1.63 2.71
N MET A 115 -7.14 -2.14 1.58
CA MET A 115 -5.78 -2.62 1.43
C MET A 115 -4.76 -1.48 1.56
N GLU A 116 -4.97 -0.37 0.85
CA GLU A 116 -4.06 0.79 0.93
C GLU A 116 -4.09 1.43 2.33
N THR A 117 -5.22 1.39 3.02
CA THR A 117 -5.30 1.82 4.43
C THR A 117 -4.50 0.90 5.33
N ALA A 118 -4.65 -0.41 5.20
CA ALA A 118 -3.90 -1.39 5.98
C ALA A 118 -2.39 -1.32 5.71
N LYS A 119 -1.96 -1.12 4.46
CA LYS A 119 -0.54 -0.99 4.09
C LYS A 119 0.16 0.21 4.74
N LYS A 120 -0.56 1.28 5.08
CA LYS A 120 0.02 2.41 5.83
C LYS A 120 0.47 2.02 7.23
N ILE A 121 -0.17 1.01 7.80
CA ILE A 121 0.13 0.51 9.13
C ILE A 121 1.06 -0.70 9.03
N PHE A 122 0.69 -1.74 8.29
CA PHE A 122 1.38 -3.04 8.30
C PHE A 122 2.43 -3.20 7.20
N GLY A 123 2.56 -2.24 6.27
CA GLY A 123 3.52 -2.32 5.17
C GLY A 123 3.34 -3.57 4.32
N ASP A 124 4.40 -4.37 4.20
CA ASP A 124 4.43 -5.62 3.42
C ASP A 124 4.43 -6.87 4.32
N THR A 125 4.13 -6.73 5.61
CA THR A 125 4.18 -7.83 6.60
C THR A 125 3.01 -8.81 6.51
N ILE A 126 2.00 -8.49 5.69
CA ILE A 126 0.79 -9.28 5.47
C ILE A 126 0.66 -9.60 3.98
N ASP A 127 0.37 -10.87 3.67
CA ASP A 127 -0.09 -11.27 2.34
C ASP A 127 -1.58 -10.94 2.19
N TYR A 128 -1.87 -9.72 1.75
CA TYR A 128 -3.23 -9.18 1.58
C TYR A 128 -4.08 -9.98 0.59
N ASN A 129 -3.46 -10.70 -0.36
CA ASN A 129 -4.19 -11.49 -1.36
C ASN A 129 -4.91 -12.69 -0.74
N LYS A 130 -4.44 -13.16 0.42
CA LYS A 130 -5.07 -14.25 1.17
C LYS A 130 -6.22 -13.78 2.04
N VAL A 131 -6.36 -12.48 2.29
CA VAL A 131 -7.33 -11.94 3.23
C VAL A 131 -8.73 -11.94 2.62
N LYS A 132 -9.70 -12.42 3.41
CA LYS A 132 -11.12 -12.44 3.06
C LYS A 132 -11.95 -11.75 4.13
N ILE A 133 -13.01 -11.07 3.73
CA ILE A 133 -14.03 -10.50 4.60
C ILE A 133 -15.34 -11.24 4.35
N ILE A 134 -15.96 -11.75 5.41
CA ILE A 134 -17.30 -12.30 5.40
C ILE A 134 -18.22 -11.41 6.21
N THR A 135 -19.23 -10.86 5.54
CA THR A 135 -20.26 -10.05 6.18
C THR A 135 -21.54 -10.06 5.34
N GLY A 136 -22.60 -9.42 5.83
CA GLY A 136 -23.87 -9.27 5.13
C GLY A 136 -24.44 -10.60 4.66
N LYS A 137 -24.77 -10.68 3.36
CA LYS A 137 -25.31 -11.88 2.71
C LYS A 137 -24.33 -13.05 2.61
N GLY A 138 -23.03 -12.79 2.77
CA GLY A 138 -21.98 -13.83 2.82
C GLY A 138 -21.92 -14.58 4.15
N MET A 139 -22.63 -14.10 5.18
CA MET A 139 -22.57 -14.67 6.53
C MET A 139 -23.18 -16.08 6.61
N THR A 140 -22.33 -17.10 6.75
CA THR A 140 -22.74 -18.50 6.93
C THR A 140 -23.18 -18.78 8.38
N PHE A 141 -23.78 -19.95 8.63
CA PHE A 141 -24.10 -20.39 10.00
C PHE A 141 -22.88 -20.37 10.91
N TRP A 142 -21.72 -20.78 10.40
CA TRP A 142 -20.46 -20.76 11.13
C TRP A 142 -20.02 -19.33 11.46
N GLY A 143 -20.14 -18.39 10.51
CA GLY A 143 -19.86 -16.98 10.77
C GLY A 143 -20.77 -16.39 11.86
N LYS A 144 -22.07 -16.69 11.83
CA LYS A 144 -23.02 -16.24 12.87
C LYS A 144 -22.69 -16.76 14.26
N ILE A 145 -22.18 -17.99 14.35
CA ILE A 145 -21.72 -18.57 15.62
C ILE A 145 -20.51 -17.82 16.15
N LEU A 146 -19.53 -17.53 15.29
CA LEU A 146 -18.33 -16.81 15.69
C LEU A 146 -18.64 -15.39 16.16
N THR A 147 -19.55 -14.69 15.50
CA THR A 147 -19.90 -13.29 15.82
C THR A 147 -21.06 -13.16 16.80
N LEU A 148 -21.41 -14.21 17.57
CA LEU A 148 -22.62 -14.23 18.42
C LEU A 148 -22.59 -13.15 19.51
N THR A 149 -21.41 -12.78 19.97
CA THR A 149 -21.20 -11.73 20.98
C THR A 149 -21.36 -10.31 20.41
N GLY A 150 -21.57 -10.17 19.10
CA GLY A 150 -21.62 -8.87 18.43
C GLY A 150 -20.25 -8.30 18.08
N SER A 151 -19.17 -9.04 18.32
CA SER A 151 -17.81 -8.67 17.92
C SER A 151 -17.44 -9.30 16.58
N ALA A 152 -16.48 -8.69 15.89
CA ALA A 152 -15.84 -9.32 14.75
C ALA A 152 -14.89 -10.41 15.25
N VAL A 153 -14.64 -11.38 14.39
CA VAL A 153 -13.73 -12.48 14.69
C VAL A 153 -12.88 -12.75 13.47
N THR A 154 -11.58 -12.85 13.69
CA THR A 154 -10.64 -13.33 12.66
C THR A 154 -10.34 -14.80 12.84
N TRP A 155 -10.60 -15.60 11.80
CA TRP A 155 -10.28 -17.02 11.76
C TRP A 155 -9.46 -17.34 10.51
N GLY A 156 -8.21 -17.78 10.71
CA GLY A 156 -7.29 -18.01 9.59
C GLY A 156 -6.94 -16.71 8.88
N ASN A 157 -7.22 -16.63 7.57
CA ASN A 157 -7.07 -15.39 6.80
C ASN A 157 -8.42 -14.71 6.53
N THR A 158 -9.44 -15.00 7.34
CA THR A 158 -10.80 -14.53 7.10
C THR A 158 -11.31 -13.75 8.30
N ILE A 159 -11.78 -12.53 8.04
CA ILE A 159 -12.38 -11.62 9.01
C ILE A 159 -13.89 -11.73 8.88
N TYR A 160 -14.58 -12.00 9.98
CA TYR A 160 -16.03 -12.06 10.06
C TYR A 160 -16.55 -10.81 10.75
N PHE A 161 -17.22 -9.93 10.02
CA PHE A 161 -17.88 -8.77 10.63
C PHE A 161 -19.36 -9.07 10.88
N PRO A 162 -19.87 -8.80 12.09
CA PRO A 162 -21.25 -9.07 12.44
C PRO A 162 -22.22 -8.26 11.58
N ASN A 163 -23.46 -8.74 11.51
CA ASN A 163 -24.53 -8.07 10.78
C ASN A 163 -25.50 -7.38 11.72
N ASN A 164 -26.17 -6.34 11.23
CA ASN A 164 -27.36 -5.76 11.82
C ASN A 164 -28.54 -6.75 11.72
N LYS A 165 -29.63 -6.45 12.45
CA LYS A 165 -30.86 -7.27 12.43
C LYS A 165 -31.49 -7.40 11.04
N ASP A 166 -31.28 -6.42 10.18
CA ASP A 166 -31.74 -6.41 8.78
C ASP A 166 -30.82 -7.18 7.82
N GLY A 167 -29.71 -7.72 8.31
CA GLY A 167 -28.73 -8.49 7.54
C GLY A 167 -27.68 -7.64 6.82
N SER A 168 -27.66 -6.31 6.99
CA SER A 168 -26.57 -5.45 6.54
C SER A 168 -25.32 -5.64 7.41
N SER A 169 -24.14 -5.33 6.88
CA SER A 169 -22.88 -5.37 7.65
C SER A 169 -22.86 -4.26 8.72
N GLN A 170 -22.30 -4.55 9.90
CA GLN A 170 -21.95 -3.51 10.88
C GLN A 170 -20.61 -2.82 10.54
N TYR A 171 -19.86 -3.36 9.58
CA TYR A 171 -18.58 -2.81 9.14
C TYR A 171 -18.75 -1.94 7.90
N ASP A 172 -18.15 -0.75 7.96
CA ASP A 172 -18.03 0.21 6.86
C ASP A 172 -16.63 0.84 6.90
N SER A 173 -15.84 0.59 5.87
CA SER A 173 -14.46 1.09 5.74
C SER A 173 -14.29 2.62 5.87
N LYS A 174 -15.35 3.43 5.73
CA LYS A 174 -15.29 4.88 5.89
C LYS A 174 -15.66 5.32 7.31
N LEU A 175 -16.47 4.54 8.01
CA LEU A 175 -16.97 4.86 9.34
C LEU A 175 -16.12 4.25 10.45
N ASN A 176 -15.74 2.97 10.31
CA ASN A 176 -15.05 2.19 11.36
C ASN A 176 -13.87 1.36 10.82
N ALA A 177 -13.01 1.99 10.01
CA ALA A 177 -11.77 1.37 9.52
C ALA A 177 -10.80 0.92 10.64
N ASP A 178 -10.91 1.49 11.83
CA ASP A 178 -10.13 1.09 13.01
C ASP A 178 -10.44 -0.36 13.41
N TRP A 179 -11.70 -0.79 13.28
CA TRP A 179 -12.10 -2.18 13.49
C TRP A 179 -11.41 -3.11 12.49
N LEU A 180 -11.25 -2.68 11.24
CA LEU A 180 -10.46 -3.43 10.27
C LEU A 180 -8.99 -3.51 10.70
N MET A 181 -8.38 -2.43 11.22
CA MET A 181 -6.98 -2.46 11.66
C MET A 181 -6.77 -3.41 12.84
N HIS A 182 -7.74 -3.49 13.75
CA HIS A 182 -7.77 -4.47 14.82
C HIS A 182 -7.70 -5.90 14.26
N GLU A 183 -8.65 -6.26 13.40
CA GLU A 183 -8.73 -7.60 12.81
C GLU A 183 -7.55 -7.93 11.89
N MET A 184 -7.01 -6.94 11.18
CA MET A 184 -5.79 -7.11 10.38
C MET A 184 -4.56 -7.42 11.24
N THR A 185 -4.55 -7.00 12.51
CA THR A 185 -3.50 -7.42 13.46
C THR A 185 -3.57 -8.92 13.71
N HIS A 186 -4.77 -9.48 13.82
CA HIS A 186 -4.97 -10.93 13.96
C HIS A 186 -4.57 -11.70 12.70
N ILE A 187 -4.83 -11.13 11.51
CA ILE A 187 -4.30 -11.68 10.26
C ILE A 187 -2.77 -11.70 10.27
N TYR A 188 -2.12 -10.60 10.67
CA TYR A 188 -0.67 -10.52 10.81
C TYR A 188 -0.16 -11.60 11.76
N GLN A 189 -0.74 -11.70 12.96
CA GLN A 189 -0.35 -12.66 13.98
C GLN A 189 -0.52 -14.10 13.47
N ARG A 190 -1.61 -14.40 12.76
CA ARG A 190 -1.81 -15.72 12.15
C ARG A 190 -0.78 -16.03 11.07
N GLN A 191 -0.45 -15.08 10.22
CA GLN A 191 0.49 -15.30 9.10
C GLN A 191 1.94 -15.41 9.59
N ASN A 192 2.32 -14.67 10.63
CA ASN A 192 3.71 -14.57 11.09
C ASN A 192 4.03 -15.41 12.35
N ASP A 193 3.08 -15.59 13.28
CA ASP A 193 3.28 -16.37 14.52
C ASP A 193 2.60 -17.76 14.50
N GLY A 194 1.79 -18.07 13.49
CA GLY A 194 1.27 -19.41 13.23
C GLY A 194 0.11 -19.86 14.13
N LEU A 195 -0.03 -21.17 14.37
CA LEU A 195 -1.17 -21.77 15.11
C LEU A 195 -1.15 -21.51 16.62
N LEU A 196 0.03 -21.29 17.20
CA LEU A 196 0.18 -21.00 18.64
C LEU A 196 -0.52 -19.70 19.05
N TYR A 197 -0.60 -18.75 18.12
CA TYR A 197 -1.35 -17.51 18.28
C TYR A 197 -2.83 -17.75 18.60
N ILE A 198 -3.49 -18.66 17.86
CA ILE A 198 -4.92 -18.96 18.05
C ILE A 198 -5.19 -19.49 19.47
N LEU A 199 -4.32 -20.35 19.98
CA LEU A 199 -4.43 -20.90 21.34
C LEU A 199 -4.28 -19.81 22.40
N LYS A 200 -3.33 -18.88 22.20
CA LYS A 200 -3.12 -17.74 23.10
C LYS A 200 -4.32 -16.79 23.09
N ALA A 201 -4.86 -16.46 21.91
CA ALA A 201 -6.04 -15.60 21.77
C ALA A 201 -7.27 -16.16 22.49
N ILE A 202 -7.59 -17.45 22.26
CA ILE A 202 -8.70 -18.13 22.93
C ILE A 202 -8.51 -18.15 24.45
N TRP A 203 -7.30 -18.45 24.93
CA TRP A 203 -7.02 -18.51 26.36
C TRP A 203 -7.11 -17.13 27.03
N GLU A 204 -6.59 -16.07 26.39
CA GLU A 204 -6.69 -14.71 26.92
C GLU A 204 -8.14 -14.22 26.96
N HIS A 205 -8.92 -14.47 25.89
CA HIS A 205 -10.33 -14.09 25.86
C HIS A 205 -11.14 -14.76 26.98
N LEU A 206 -10.90 -16.05 27.25
CA LEU A 206 -11.59 -16.80 28.32
C LEU A 206 -11.18 -16.40 29.73
N THR A 207 -9.96 -15.87 29.93
CA THR A 207 -9.40 -15.61 31.27
C THR A 207 -9.45 -14.14 31.68
N LYS A 208 -9.40 -13.21 30.73
CA LYS A 208 -9.21 -11.78 31.01
C LYS A 208 -10.40 -10.89 30.67
N GLY A 209 -11.36 -11.33 29.84
CA GLY A 209 -12.49 -10.49 29.45
C GLY A 209 -12.04 -9.12 28.94
N ASP A 210 -12.65 -8.04 29.43
CA ASP A 210 -12.32 -6.66 29.04
C ASP A 210 -10.87 -6.26 29.34
N ALA A 211 -10.24 -6.85 30.37
CA ALA A 211 -8.83 -6.59 30.70
C ALA A 211 -7.85 -7.15 29.65
N ALA A 212 -8.33 -7.96 28.68
CA ALA A 212 -7.52 -8.40 27.55
C ALA A 212 -7.09 -7.22 26.65
N TYR A 213 -7.81 -6.10 26.69
CA TYR A 213 -7.54 -4.93 25.85
C TYR A 213 -6.73 -3.83 26.56
N GLU A 214 -6.56 -3.91 27.88
CA GLU A 214 -5.87 -2.89 28.66
C GLU A 214 -4.35 -3.04 28.55
N TYR A 215 -3.68 -2.11 27.86
CA TYR A 215 -2.22 -2.11 27.68
C TYR A 215 -1.54 -0.85 28.23
N GLN A 216 -2.30 0.19 28.55
CA GLN A 216 -1.81 1.56 28.78
C GLN A 216 -0.82 1.63 29.94
N ASN A 217 -1.06 0.89 31.03
CA ASN A 217 -0.16 0.84 32.20
C ASN A 217 1.12 0.03 31.93
N ALA A 218 1.13 -0.81 30.89
CA ALA A 218 2.27 -1.62 30.51
C ALA A 218 3.08 -1.00 29.36
N LEU A 219 2.58 0.07 28.74
CA LEU A 219 3.24 0.74 27.62
C LEU A 219 4.47 1.50 28.12
N ALA A 220 5.66 0.99 27.77
CA ALA A 220 6.94 1.57 28.16
C ALA A 220 7.96 1.41 27.02
N SER A 221 9.00 2.25 27.01
CA SER A 221 9.97 2.35 25.91
C SER A 221 10.88 1.13 25.73
N ASP A 222 10.99 0.28 26.76
CA ASP A 222 11.73 -0.98 26.74
C ASP A 222 10.87 -2.17 26.26
N LYS A 223 9.57 -1.99 26.10
CA LYS A 223 8.65 -3.03 25.63
C LYS A 223 8.64 -3.14 24.12
N VAL A 224 8.55 -4.37 23.64
CA VAL A 224 8.36 -4.69 22.23
C VAL A 224 6.97 -5.25 21.98
N PHE A 225 6.53 -5.25 20.72
CA PHE A 225 5.17 -5.67 20.34
C PHE A 225 4.79 -7.06 20.87
N LYS A 226 5.75 -8.00 20.89
CA LYS A 226 5.54 -9.38 21.37
C LYS A 226 5.42 -9.52 22.90
N ASP A 227 5.77 -8.49 23.67
CA ASP A 227 5.59 -8.49 25.13
C ASP A 227 4.12 -8.33 25.55
N PHE A 228 3.28 -7.87 24.62
CA PHE A 228 1.85 -7.67 24.84
C PHE A 228 1.05 -8.92 24.51
N GLY A 229 -0.12 -9.05 25.15
CA GLY A 229 -1.15 -10.03 24.81
C GLY A 229 -1.65 -9.85 23.37
N VAL A 230 -2.34 -10.86 22.85
CA VAL A 230 -2.87 -10.87 21.48
C VAL A 230 -3.82 -9.70 21.24
N GLU A 231 -4.78 -9.53 22.15
CA GLU A 231 -5.79 -8.47 22.07
C GLU A 231 -5.17 -7.10 22.37
N GLN A 232 -4.20 -7.03 23.28
CA GLN A 232 -3.43 -5.81 23.55
C GLN A 232 -2.66 -5.34 22.31
N GLN A 233 -2.03 -6.26 21.57
CA GLN A 233 -1.35 -5.96 20.31
C GLN A 233 -2.33 -5.36 19.28
N ALA A 234 -3.52 -5.93 19.13
CA ALA A 234 -4.55 -5.42 18.23
C ALA A 234 -5.10 -4.05 18.68
N ALA A 235 -5.31 -3.87 19.99
CA ALA A 235 -5.71 -2.60 20.59
C ALA A 235 -4.66 -1.49 20.38
N ILE A 236 -3.37 -1.80 20.54
CA ILE A 236 -2.26 -0.88 20.25
C ILE A 236 -2.32 -0.39 18.80
N VAL A 237 -2.49 -1.31 17.85
CA VAL A 237 -2.55 -0.94 16.42
C VAL A 237 -3.80 -0.12 16.11
N GLN A 238 -4.95 -0.51 16.65
CA GLN A 238 -6.21 0.21 16.49
C GLN A 238 -6.12 1.64 17.04
N ASP A 239 -5.59 1.80 18.25
CA ASP A 239 -5.46 3.10 18.91
C ASP A 239 -4.46 4.00 18.19
N TYR A 240 -3.33 3.45 17.73
CA TYR A 240 -2.39 4.19 16.91
C TYR A 240 -3.03 4.70 15.61
N TYR A 241 -3.80 3.85 14.94
CA TYR A 241 -4.54 4.23 13.74
C TYR A 241 -5.58 5.32 14.01
N LEU A 242 -6.36 5.20 15.10
CA LEU A 242 -7.33 6.23 15.51
C LEU A 242 -6.64 7.56 15.83
N ASP A 243 -5.46 7.52 16.45
CA ASP A 243 -4.70 8.72 16.79
C ASP A 243 -4.15 9.42 15.54
N LEU A 244 -3.68 8.68 14.53
CA LEU A 244 -3.29 9.24 13.22
C LEU A 244 -4.45 9.96 12.51
N LEU A 245 -5.69 9.53 12.75
CA LEU A 245 -6.89 10.19 12.24
C LEU A 245 -7.38 11.35 13.12
N GLY A 246 -6.77 11.58 14.29
CA GLY A 246 -7.25 12.53 15.29
C GLY A 246 -8.60 12.14 15.91
N LYS A 247 -8.94 10.85 15.88
CA LYS A 247 -10.23 10.30 16.37
C LYS A 247 -10.11 9.52 17.67
N LYS A 248 -8.88 9.30 18.18
CA LYS A 248 -8.66 8.58 19.43
C LYS A 248 -9.08 9.43 20.63
N ASP A 249 -9.93 8.85 21.48
CA ASP A 249 -10.39 9.46 22.72
C ASP A 249 -10.15 8.49 23.91
N PRO A 250 -9.45 8.90 24.99
CA PRO A 250 -8.60 10.09 25.04
C PRO A 250 -7.45 9.98 24.02
N PRO A 251 -6.94 11.11 23.49
CA PRO A 251 -5.82 11.11 22.55
C PRO A 251 -4.55 10.57 23.21
N LEU A 252 -3.66 9.98 22.41
CA LEU A 252 -2.37 9.51 22.91
C LEU A 252 -1.50 10.70 23.31
N THR A 253 -0.74 10.57 24.41
CA THR A 253 0.29 11.55 24.75
C THR A 253 1.47 11.47 23.76
N SER A 254 2.28 12.51 23.64
CA SER A 254 3.46 12.49 22.76
C SER A 254 4.40 11.33 23.08
N GLU A 255 4.60 11.03 24.37
CA GLU A 255 5.41 9.90 24.82
C GLU A 255 4.82 8.56 24.36
N GLN A 256 3.51 8.36 24.52
CA GLN A 256 2.85 7.13 24.06
C GLN A 256 2.97 6.97 22.54
N LYS A 257 2.81 8.04 21.77
CA LYS A 257 2.97 8.02 20.31
C LYS A 257 4.38 7.60 19.90
N GLU A 258 5.40 8.18 20.53
CA GLU A 258 6.80 7.83 20.26
C GLU A 258 7.10 6.37 20.59
N ILE A 259 6.64 5.88 21.74
CA ILE A 259 6.80 4.47 22.14
C ILE A 259 6.11 3.54 21.14
N MET A 260 4.85 3.83 20.77
CA MET A 260 4.08 3.02 19.83
C MET A 260 4.68 3.06 18.43
N GLU A 261 5.05 4.23 17.92
CA GLU A 261 5.66 4.33 16.59
C GLU A 261 6.98 3.55 16.52
N LYS A 262 7.85 3.70 17.52
CA LYS A 262 9.08 2.91 17.62
C LYS A 262 8.76 1.41 17.65
N MET A 263 7.83 0.99 18.51
CA MET A 263 7.44 -0.41 18.65
C MET A 263 6.91 -1.01 17.34
N LEU A 264 6.10 -0.26 16.59
CA LEU A 264 5.55 -0.70 15.31
C LEU A 264 6.62 -0.72 14.21
N ARG A 265 7.56 0.23 14.20
CA ARG A 265 8.75 0.18 13.32
C ARG A 265 9.62 -1.04 13.61
N ASP A 266 9.89 -1.33 14.88
CA ASP A 266 10.67 -2.50 15.31
C ASP A 266 9.96 -3.83 14.95
N ALA A 267 8.62 -3.84 14.93
CA ALA A 267 7.81 -4.95 14.44
C ALA A 267 7.79 -5.08 12.90
N GLY A 268 8.37 -4.12 12.17
CA GLY A 268 8.42 -4.09 10.71
C GLY A 268 7.15 -3.55 10.03
N PHE A 269 6.24 -2.96 10.81
CA PHE A 269 4.94 -2.47 10.33
C PHE A 269 5.12 -1.16 9.56
N LEU A 270 5.80 -0.21 10.19
CA LEU A 270 6.08 1.12 9.65
C LEU A 270 7.50 1.16 9.06
N LYS A 271 7.63 1.74 7.86
CA LYS A 271 8.93 1.99 7.20
C LYS A 271 9.36 3.45 7.36
#